data_AF-A0A524DCX8-F1
#
_entry.id   AF-A0A524DCX8-F1
#
_cell.length_a   1.000
_cell.length_b   1.000
_cell.length_c   1.000
_cell.angle_alpha   90.00
_cell.angle_beta   90.00
_cell.angle_gamma   90.00
#
_symmetry.space_group_name_H-M   'P 1'
#
loop_
_entity.id
_entity.type
_entity.pdbx_description
1 polymer ?
#
loop_
_entity_poly.entity_id
_entity_poly.type
_entity_poly.pdbx_seq_one_letter_code
_entity_poly.pdbx_strand_id
1 'polypeptide(L)'
;MTVIIPKEAYKTIVAASVRFANKRFPEDDWMEVYGVLIGKNEGSDVIISKAHPITHQEKRPEDIIDKVYWNTEDYETFSIIDDEAFSRGEFTVGWWHSHPGFKVMMSQLDVKTTLSYQTNNPKAVSLVFNPVRLIRQVEVPERRGDPEKNLKNDPGFKIFRLDDINRGIEASYHDVMYEIQGYENMEQLVKQTQKFIIDVTNYFPKDNIYQRYQEIINKAITELHSKLEGTESYLKTLVQKGEGHRTTEVLQNQIKDIRRYVAQKYVALEKIRDLMEYLEYKEKDRIIPNVKEILNKWDEETSKLDTRFKEMAAKY
;
A
#
# COMPACT_ATOMS: atom_id res chain seq x y z
N MET A 1 15.19 10.43 -23.12
CA MET A 1 14.95 10.47 -21.66
C MET A 1 14.08 9.28 -21.32
N THR A 2 14.59 8.44 -20.44
CA THR A 2 13.85 7.35 -19.81
C THR A 2 13.76 7.63 -18.31
N VAL A 3 12.63 7.27 -17.69
CA VAL A 3 12.47 7.35 -16.24
C VAL A 3 12.69 5.97 -15.63
N ILE A 4 13.67 5.85 -14.74
CA ILE A 4 14.01 4.60 -14.06
C ILE A 4 13.32 4.58 -12.69
N ILE A 5 12.48 3.57 -12.46
CA ILE A 5 11.66 3.45 -11.25
C ILE A 5 12.05 2.16 -10.50
N PRO A 6 12.53 2.24 -9.26
CA PRO A 6 12.78 1.06 -8.44
C PRO A 6 11.46 0.45 -7.98
N LYS A 7 11.47 -0.88 -7.80
CA LYS A 7 10.31 -1.67 -7.36
C LYS A 7 9.56 -1.05 -6.17
N GLU A 8 10.28 -0.59 -5.16
CA GLU A 8 9.64 -0.06 -3.95
C GLU A 8 8.99 1.30 -4.19
N ALA A 9 9.55 2.19 -5.02
CA ALA A 9 8.88 3.43 -5.39
C ALA A 9 7.57 3.16 -6.15
N TYR A 10 7.59 2.19 -7.08
CA TYR A 10 6.39 1.74 -7.77
C TYR A 10 5.35 1.14 -6.81
N LYS A 11 5.76 0.26 -5.89
CA LYS A 11 4.86 -0.32 -4.87
C LYS A 11 4.27 0.75 -3.96
N THR A 12 5.02 1.80 -3.60
CA THR A 12 4.49 2.92 -2.81
C THR A 12 3.34 3.63 -3.51
N ILE A 13 3.50 3.96 -4.79
CA ILE A 13 2.45 4.58 -5.60
C ILE A 13 1.22 3.67 -5.63
N VAL A 14 1.41 2.38 -5.94
CA VAL A 14 0.32 1.40 -6.00
C VAL A 14 -0.41 1.28 -4.66
N ALA A 15 0.32 1.10 -3.56
CA ALA A 15 -0.26 0.88 -2.24
C ALA A 15 -1.04 2.09 -1.74
N ALA A 16 -0.47 3.27 -1.86
CA ALA A 16 -1.10 4.51 -1.44
C ALA A 16 -2.37 4.78 -2.27
N SER A 17 -2.31 4.68 -3.61
CA SER A 17 -3.50 4.87 -4.45
C SER A 17 -4.59 3.84 -4.19
N VAL A 18 -4.24 2.55 -4.07
CA VAL A 18 -5.23 1.47 -3.85
C VAL A 18 -5.85 1.53 -2.45
N ARG A 19 -5.14 2.05 -1.46
CA ARG A 19 -5.69 2.28 -0.11
C ARG A 19 -6.92 3.20 -0.16
N PHE A 20 -6.82 4.30 -0.92
CA PHE A 20 -7.87 5.31 -1.03
C PHE A 20 -8.88 5.03 -2.16
N ALA A 21 -8.50 4.25 -3.18
CA ALA A 21 -9.37 3.71 -4.21
C ALA A 21 -9.63 2.20 -3.99
N ASN A 22 -9.92 1.82 -2.74
CA ASN A 22 -10.10 0.43 -2.37
C ASN A 22 -11.45 -0.07 -2.89
N LYS A 23 -11.43 -1.13 -3.71
CA LYS A 23 -12.62 -1.73 -4.34
C LYS A 23 -13.70 -2.24 -3.38
N ARG A 24 -13.42 -2.28 -2.06
CA ARG A 24 -14.43 -2.58 -1.03
C ARG A 24 -15.35 -1.39 -0.74
N PHE A 25 -15.01 -0.20 -1.23
CA PHE A 25 -15.84 1.00 -1.18
C PHE A 25 -16.46 1.29 -2.54
N PRO A 26 -17.63 1.96 -2.60
CA PRO A 26 -18.20 2.47 -3.84
C PRO A 26 -17.18 3.30 -4.63
N GLU A 27 -17.22 3.24 -5.96
CA GLU A 27 -16.30 4.00 -6.83
C GLU A 27 -16.44 5.51 -6.61
N ASP A 28 -17.66 5.99 -6.35
CA ASP A 28 -17.91 7.40 -6.01
C ASP A 28 -17.15 7.85 -4.76
N ASP A 29 -16.76 6.93 -3.86
CA ASP A 29 -15.99 7.18 -2.63
C ASP A 29 -14.48 7.02 -2.78
N TRP A 30 -14.00 6.70 -3.98
CA TRP A 30 -12.58 6.66 -4.26
C TRP A 30 -12.01 8.08 -4.27
N MET A 31 -10.78 8.21 -3.76
CA MET A 31 -10.10 9.49 -3.63
C MET A 31 -8.78 9.42 -4.38
N GLU A 32 -8.41 10.54 -5.00
CA GLU A 32 -7.09 10.71 -5.57
C GLU A 32 -6.03 10.86 -4.48
N VAL A 33 -4.83 10.35 -4.74
CA VAL A 33 -3.67 10.44 -3.83
C VAL A 33 -2.56 11.14 -4.56
N TYR A 34 -1.78 11.93 -3.82
CA TYR A 34 -0.76 12.81 -4.34
C TYR A 34 0.54 12.60 -3.58
N GLY A 35 1.64 12.67 -4.30
CA GLY A 35 2.95 12.51 -3.72
C GLY A 35 4.07 13.04 -4.59
N VAL A 36 5.29 12.92 -4.06
CA VAL A 36 6.51 13.40 -4.70
C VAL A 36 7.46 12.27 -5.04
N LEU A 37 8.27 12.51 -6.07
CA LEU A 37 9.29 11.59 -6.54
C LEU A 37 10.66 12.19 -6.22
N ILE A 38 11.43 11.47 -5.42
CA ILE A 38 12.80 11.82 -5.07
C ILE A 38 13.76 11.00 -5.93
N GLY A 39 14.86 11.63 -6.34
CA GLY A 39 15.88 10.96 -7.12
C GLY A 39 16.94 11.90 -7.63
N LYS A 40 17.49 11.60 -8.80
CA LYS A 40 18.50 12.41 -9.48
C LYS A 40 18.37 12.33 -10.99
N ASN A 41 18.95 13.31 -11.67
CA ASN A 41 19.08 13.31 -13.12
C ASN A 41 20.45 12.73 -13.51
N GLU A 42 20.49 11.75 -14.39
CA GLU A 42 21.74 11.20 -14.95
C GLU A 42 21.72 11.27 -16.47
N GLY A 43 22.63 12.05 -17.06
CA GLY A 43 22.65 12.25 -18.51
C GLY A 43 21.31 12.81 -19.00
N SER A 44 20.63 12.11 -19.91
CA SER A 44 19.29 12.50 -20.36
C SER A 44 18.15 11.97 -19.50
N ASP A 45 18.44 11.12 -18.51
CA ASP A 45 17.47 10.27 -17.84
C ASP A 45 17.17 10.75 -16.42
N VAL A 46 16.02 10.31 -15.89
CA VAL A 46 15.56 10.60 -14.54
C VAL A 46 15.56 9.29 -13.75
N ILE A 47 16.34 9.24 -12.68
CA ILE A 47 16.41 8.06 -11.81
C ILE A 47 15.65 8.39 -10.54
N ILE A 48 14.53 7.72 -10.33
CA ILE A 48 13.77 7.82 -9.07
C ILE A 48 14.44 6.91 -8.05
N SER A 49 14.69 7.41 -6.85
CA SER A 49 15.15 6.61 -5.71
C SER A 49 13.98 6.22 -4.82
N LYS A 50 13.01 7.13 -4.64
CA LYS A 50 11.89 6.93 -3.73
C LYS A 50 10.65 7.70 -4.16
N ALA A 51 9.48 7.13 -3.88
CA ALA A 51 8.20 7.82 -3.96
C ALA A 51 7.68 8.04 -2.53
N HIS A 52 7.13 9.22 -2.27
CA HIS A 52 6.54 9.56 -0.98
C HIS A 52 5.08 9.98 -1.18
N PRO A 53 4.10 9.30 -0.55
CA PRO A 53 2.74 9.80 -0.45
C PRO A 53 2.72 10.99 0.52
N ILE A 54 2.09 12.08 0.10
CA ILE A 54 2.04 13.34 0.87
C ILE A 54 0.62 13.55 1.39
N THR A 55 -0.35 13.48 0.49
CA THR A 55 -1.74 13.80 0.82
C THR A 55 -2.70 13.08 -0.12
N HIS A 56 -3.98 13.13 0.20
CA HIS A 56 -5.07 12.60 -0.60
C HIS A 56 -6.20 13.62 -0.66
N GLN A 57 -7.10 13.41 -1.61
CA GLN A 57 -8.26 14.25 -1.79
C GLN A 57 -9.20 14.15 -0.57
N GLU A 58 -9.71 15.28 -0.12
CA GLU A 58 -10.77 15.35 0.88
C GLU A 58 -12.10 15.66 0.19
N LYS A 59 -13.16 14.91 0.53
CA LYS A 59 -14.52 15.26 0.11
C LYS A 59 -15.08 16.33 1.03
N ARG A 60 -15.28 17.54 0.51
CA ARG A 60 -15.94 18.62 1.24
C ARG A 60 -17.31 18.92 0.63
N PRO A 61 -18.39 19.04 1.42
CA PRO A 61 -19.74 19.27 0.88
C PRO A 61 -19.88 20.52 0.01
N GLU A 62 -19.03 21.52 0.22
CA GLU A 62 -18.98 22.78 -0.52
C GLU A 62 -18.28 22.69 -1.88
N ASP A 63 -17.55 21.60 -2.13
CA ASP A 63 -16.78 21.45 -3.35
C ASP A 63 -17.64 20.91 -4.50
N ILE A 64 -17.79 21.74 -5.54
CA ILE A 64 -18.49 21.41 -6.78
C ILE A 64 -17.63 20.50 -7.68
N ILE A 65 -16.31 20.51 -7.47
CA ILE A 65 -15.33 19.68 -8.16
C ILE A 65 -14.36 19.10 -7.13
N ASP A 66 -13.85 17.91 -7.41
CA ASP A 66 -12.81 17.27 -6.61
C ASP A 66 -11.58 18.18 -6.52
N LYS A 67 -11.16 18.49 -5.28
CA LYS A 67 -10.01 19.35 -4.99
C LYS A 67 -9.12 18.74 -3.94
N VAL A 68 -7.84 19.08 -4.04
CA VAL A 68 -6.85 18.79 -3.01
C VAL A 68 -6.51 20.07 -2.27
N TYR A 69 -6.49 19.98 -0.95
CA TYR A 69 -6.06 21.05 -0.08
C TYR A 69 -4.77 20.63 0.61
N TRP A 70 -3.68 21.29 0.28
CA TRP A 70 -2.44 21.15 1.02
C TRP A 70 -2.56 21.93 2.32
N ASN A 71 -2.45 21.24 3.44
CA ASN A 71 -2.40 21.87 4.76
C ASN A 71 -0.94 22.13 5.19
N THR A 72 -0.75 22.77 6.34
CA THR A 72 0.59 23.08 6.86
C THR A 72 1.46 21.83 7.02
N GLU A 73 0.90 20.74 7.53
CA GLU A 73 1.62 19.47 7.75
C GLU A 73 2.08 18.84 6.42
N ASP A 74 1.35 19.03 5.33
CA ASP A 74 1.74 18.58 3.97
C ASP A 74 2.98 19.34 3.47
N TYR A 75 3.02 20.66 3.66
CA TYR A 75 4.17 21.48 3.28
C TYR A 75 5.39 21.19 4.14
N GLU A 76 5.20 21.03 5.46
CA GLU A 76 6.28 20.64 6.39
C GLU A 76 6.85 19.27 6.02
N THR A 77 5.97 18.30 5.75
CA THR A 77 6.34 16.97 5.25
C THR A 77 7.18 17.05 3.99
N PHE A 78 6.73 17.83 2.99
CA PHE A 78 7.47 17.99 1.75
C PHE A 78 8.87 18.60 2.00
N SER A 79 8.97 19.63 2.84
CA SER A 79 10.24 20.25 3.21
C SER A 79 11.20 19.25 3.85
N ILE A 80 10.72 18.43 4.79
CA ILE A 80 11.54 17.42 5.46
C ILE A 80 12.06 16.39 4.43
N ILE A 81 11.19 15.93 3.52
CA ILE A 81 11.57 14.96 2.50
C ILE A 81 12.63 15.54 1.56
N ASP A 82 12.47 16.80 1.13
CA ASP A 82 13.42 17.46 0.22
C ASP A 82 14.76 17.72 0.90
N ASP A 83 14.78 18.14 2.18
CA ASP A 83 16.00 18.31 2.97
C ASP A 83 16.75 16.98 3.16
N GLU A 84 16.03 15.91 3.50
CA GLU A 84 16.60 14.57 3.59
C GLU A 84 17.17 14.09 2.25
N ALA A 85 16.47 14.34 1.14
CA ALA A 85 16.95 14.03 -0.19
C ALA A 85 18.24 14.78 -0.52
N PHE A 86 18.27 16.08 -0.25
CA PHE A 86 19.42 16.94 -0.50
C PHE A 86 20.67 16.45 0.25
N SER A 87 20.51 15.98 1.50
CA SER A 87 21.61 15.40 2.28
C SER A 87 22.27 14.17 1.63
N ARG A 88 21.57 13.50 0.71
CA ARG A 88 22.06 12.34 -0.06
C ARG A 88 22.46 12.69 -1.49
N GLY A 89 22.46 13.98 -1.86
CA GLY A 89 22.70 14.44 -3.22
C GLY A 89 21.55 14.14 -4.19
N GLU A 90 20.35 13.90 -3.65
CA GLU A 90 19.11 13.71 -4.40
C GLU A 90 18.22 14.94 -4.25
N PHE A 91 17.18 15.04 -5.07
CA PHE A 91 16.21 16.14 -5.01
C PHE A 91 14.87 15.68 -5.57
N THR A 92 13.86 16.54 -5.46
CA THR A 92 12.56 16.29 -6.08
C THR A 92 12.65 16.28 -7.62
N VAL A 93 12.53 15.10 -8.22
CA VAL A 93 12.59 14.88 -9.67
C VAL A 93 11.22 14.89 -10.35
N GLY A 94 10.15 15.11 -9.59
CA GLY A 94 8.80 15.16 -10.11
C GLY A 94 7.77 14.86 -9.05
N TRP A 95 6.55 14.61 -9.52
CA TRP A 95 5.41 14.31 -8.66
C TRP A 95 4.59 13.18 -9.26
N TRP A 96 3.74 12.59 -8.44
CA TRP A 96 2.80 11.57 -8.87
C TRP A 96 1.45 11.80 -8.24
N HIS A 97 0.41 11.39 -8.97
CA HIS A 97 -0.94 11.32 -8.42
C HIS A 97 -1.71 10.15 -9.03
N SER A 98 -2.93 9.93 -8.55
CA SER A 98 -3.78 8.85 -9.04
C SER A 98 -5.10 9.32 -9.61
N HIS A 99 -5.55 8.67 -10.67
CA HIS A 99 -6.85 8.85 -11.32
C HIS A 99 -7.69 7.56 -11.17
N PRO A 100 -8.29 7.30 -10.01
CA PRO A 100 -9.06 6.08 -9.79
C PRO A 100 -10.38 6.14 -10.57
N GLY A 101 -10.51 5.28 -11.59
CA GLY A 101 -11.71 5.25 -12.42
C GLY A 101 -11.73 6.29 -13.55
N PHE A 102 -10.68 7.10 -13.73
CA PHE A 102 -10.55 8.04 -14.84
C PHE A 102 -9.45 7.64 -15.81
N LYS A 103 -9.55 8.10 -17.06
CA LYS A 103 -8.49 7.93 -18.05
C LYS A 103 -7.16 8.50 -17.54
N VAL A 104 -6.05 7.81 -17.86
CA VAL A 104 -4.71 8.28 -17.49
C VAL A 104 -4.29 9.35 -18.49
N MET A 105 -4.45 10.60 -18.08
CA MET A 105 -4.17 11.84 -18.81
C MET A 105 -3.91 12.98 -17.81
N MET A 106 -3.43 14.13 -18.27
CA MET A 106 -3.31 15.32 -17.42
C MET A 106 -4.50 16.25 -17.61
N SER A 107 -5.13 16.64 -16.50
CA SER A 107 -6.07 17.75 -16.42
C SER A 107 -5.35 19.10 -16.53
N GLN A 108 -6.11 20.21 -16.63
CA GLN A 108 -5.52 21.55 -16.59
C GLN A 108 -4.81 21.85 -15.26
N LEU A 109 -5.33 21.31 -14.15
CA LEU A 109 -4.67 21.45 -12.85
C LEU A 109 -3.34 20.70 -12.83
N ASP A 110 -3.30 19.49 -13.40
CA ASP A 110 -2.07 18.69 -13.48
C ASP A 110 -1.02 19.35 -14.37
N VAL A 111 -1.43 19.97 -15.48
CA VAL A 111 -0.54 20.77 -16.33
C VAL A 111 0.05 21.94 -15.52
N LYS A 112 -0.78 22.67 -14.76
CA LYS A 112 -0.31 23.77 -13.91
C LYS A 112 0.67 23.30 -12.83
N THR A 113 0.38 22.18 -12.17
CA THR A 113 1.27 21.59 -11.15
C THR A 113 2.59 21.16 -11.79
N THR A 114 2.53 20.42 -12.91
CA THR A 114 3.71 19.96 -13.65
C THR A 114 4.56 21.12 -14.15
N LEU A 115 3.94 22.23 -14.57
CA LEU A 115 4.64 23.46 -14.95
C LEU A 115 5.49 24.00 -13.81
N SER A 116 4.97 24.02 -12.57
CA SER A 116 5.74 24.46 -11.39
C SER A 116 7.00 23.61 -11.18
N TYR A 117 6.84 22.28 -11.24
CA TYR A 117 7.97 21.36 -11.13
C TYR A 117 8.97 21.51 -12.29
N GLN A 118 8.49 21.59 -13.53
CA GLN A 118 9.35 21.70 -14.72
C GLN A 118 10.07 23.05 -14.86
N THR A 119 9.52 24.12 -14.27
CA THR A 119 10.18 25.43 -14.22
C THR A 119 11.44 25.37 -13.35
N ASN A 120 11.36 24.70 -12.20
CA ASN A 120 12.47 24.57 -11.27
C ASN A 120 13.46 23.45 -11.67
N ASN A 121 12.95 22.37 -12.26
CA ASN A 121 13.73 21.26 -12.78
C ASN A 121 13.24 20.91 -14.19
N PRO A 122 13.94 21.32 -15.26
CA PRO A 122 13.50 21.09 -16.63
C PRO A 122 13.21 19.63 -17.00
N LYS A 123 13.77 18.66 -16.26
CA LYS A 123 13.54 17.22 -16.46
C LYS A 123 12.46 16.64 -15.56
N ALA A 124 11.79 17.45 -14.75
CA ALA A 124 10.76 16.97 -13.86
C ALA A 124 9.64 16.26 -14.63
N VAL A 125 9.08 15.23 -14.00
CA VAL A 125 8.05 14.37 -14.59
C VAL A 125 6.78 14.36 -13.74
N SER A 126 5.65 14.04 -14.38
CA SER A 126 4.36 13.80 -13.72
C SER A 126 3.90 12.37 -13.98
N LEU A 127 3.78 11.54 -12.94
CA LEU A 127 3.27 10.17 -13.05
C LEU A 127 1.80 10.12 -12.64
N VAL A 128 0.96 9.55 -13.50
CA VAL A 128 -0.47 9.38 -13.22
C VAL A 128 -0.81 7.91 -13.18
N PHE A 129 -1.21 7.41 -12.00
CA PHE A 129 -1.55 6.01 -11.77
C PHE A 129 -3.06 5.78 -11.70
N ASN A 130 -3.55 4.70 -12.30
CA ASN A 130 -4.94 4.26 -12.17
C ASN A 130 -4.99 2.77 -11.78
N PRO A 131 -5.54 2.43 -10.59
CA PRO A 131 -5.67 1.05 -10.15
C PRO A 131 -6.59 0.21 -11.05
N VAL A 132 -7.63 0.80 -11.64
CA VAL A 132 -8.54 0.12 -12.58
C VAL A 132 -7.79 -0.33 -13.82
N ARG A 133 -6.95 0.56 -14.38
CA ARG A 133 -6.09 0.28 -15.54
C ARG A 133 -5.19 -0.93 -15.28
N LEU A 134 -4.56 -0.99 -14.11
CA LEU A 134 -3.69 -2.11 -13.72
C LEU A 134 -4.45 -3.42 -13.46
N ILE A 135 -5.57 -3.36 -12.75
CA ILE A 135 -6.30 -4.57 -12.35
C ILE A 135 -6.97 -5.20 -13.57
N ARG A 136 -7.62 -4.38 -14.41
CA ARG A 136 -8.40 -4.85 -15.55
C ARG A 136 -7.60 -4.93 -16.84
N GLN A 137 -6.40 -4.32 -16.88
CA GLN A 137 -5.57 -4.23 -18.08
C GLN A 137 -6.32 -3.57 -19.23
N VAL A 138 -6.95 -2.42 -18.95
CA VAL A 138 -7.69 -1.63 -19.94
C VAL A 138 -7.40 -0.14 -19.78
N GLU A 139 -7.40 0.60 -20.89
CA GLU A 139 -7.47 2.06 -20.85
C GLU A 139 -8.93 2.45 -20.57
N VAL A 140 -9.15 3.11 -19.44
CA VAL A 140 -10.48 3.63 -19.08
C VAL A 140 -10.85 4.75 -20.06
N PRO A 141 -12.06 4.73 -20.65
CA PRO A 141 -12.49 5.77 -21.55
C PRO A 141 -12.64 7.12 -20.83
N GLU A 142 -12.60 8.20 -21.61
CA GLU A 142 -12.82 9.56 -21.09
C GLU A 142 -14.30 9.82 -20.82
N ARG A 143 -15.20 9.25 -21.64
CA ARG A 143 -16.64 9.38 -21.48
C ARG A 143 -17.26 8.03 -21.14
N ARG A 144 -18.17 8.04 -20.17
CA ARG A 144 -18.92 6.85 -19.78
C ARG A 144 -19.72 6.32 -20.98
N GLY A 145 -19.50 5.05 -21.33
CA GLY A 145 -20.15 4.38 -22.45
C GLY A 145 -19.27 4.20 -23.70
N ASP A 146 -18.13 4.87 -23.77
CA ASP A 146 -17.13 4.61 -24.82
C ASP A 146 -16.46 3.24 -24.60
N PRO A 147 -16.00 2.56 -25.67
CA PRO A 147 -15.38 1.24 -25.55
C PRO A 147 -14.03 1.32 -24.82
N GLU A 148 -13.82 0.36 -23.92
CA GLU A 148 -12.51 0.16 -23.29
C GLU A 148 -11.50 -0.42 -24.29
N LYS A 149 -10.26 0.06 -24.21
CA LYS A 149 -9.16 -0.49 -25.01
C LYS A 149 -8.35 -1.46 -24.15
N ASN A 150 -8.25 -2.71 -24.59
CA ASN A 150 -7.40 -3.71 -23.93
C ASN A 150 -5.92 -3.29 -23.95
N LEU A 151 -5.27 -3.47 -22.82
CA LEU A 151 -3.84 -3.30 -22.62
C LEU A 151 -3.21 -4.66 -22.31
N LYS A 152 -1.89 -4.76 -22.45
CA LYS A 152 -1.16 -5.97 -22.12
C LYS A 152 0.06 -5.63 -21.28
N ASN A 153 0.15 -6.25 -20.11
CA ASN A 153 1.25 -6.09 -19.17
C ASN A 153 1.51 -4.62 -18.80
N ASP A 154 0.45 -3.84 -18.66
CA ASP A 154 0.50 -2.43 -18.31
C ASP A 154 0.61 -2.23 -16.79
N PRO A 155 1.53 -1.39 -16.29
CA PRO A 155 1.77 -1.22 -14.86
C PRO A 155 0.74 -0.31 -14.18
N GLY A 156 -0.25 0.19 -14.91
CA GLY A 156 -1.31 1.04 -14.37
C GLY A 156 -1.04 2.53 -14.45
N PHE A 157 0.06 2.98 -15.03
CA PHE A 157 0.38 4.41 -15.10
C PHE A 157 0.93 4.83 -16.45
N LYS A 158 0.96 6.16 -16.63
CA LYS A 158 1.79 6.84 -17.63
C LYS A 158 2.59 7.93 -16.93
N ILE A 159 3.67 8.34 -17.59
CA ILE A 159 4.50 9.45 -17.15
C ILE A 159 4.42 10.51 -18.24
N PHE A 160 4.26 11.77 -17.84
CA PHE A 160 4.09 12.89 -18.74
C PHE A 160 5.11 13.99 -18.47
N ARG A 161 5.38 14.76 -19.53
CA ARG A 161 6.08 16.04 -19.48
C ARG A 161 5.43 17.06 -20.40
N LEU A 162 5.56 18.33 -20.02
CA LEU A 162 5.18 19.47 -20.84
C LEU A 162 6.21 19.68 -21.95
N ASP A 163 5.71 19.97 -23.15
CA ASP A 163 6.52 20.23 -24.35
C ASP A 163 7.23 21.59 -24.27
N ASP A 164 6.50 22.62 -23.82
CA ASP A 164 6.99 23.99 -23.72
C ASP A 164 6.41 24.69 -22.49
N ILE A 165 7.26 24.93 -21.48
CA ILE A 165 6.87 25.61 -20.24
C ILE A 165 6.50 27.08 -20.46
N ASN A 166 6.94 27.71 -21.56
CA ASN A 166 6.63 29.11 -21.84
C ASN A 166 5.17 29.33 -22.24
N ARG A 167 4.47 28.25 -22.62
CA ARG A 167 3.03 28.28 -22.91
C ARG A 167 2.15 28.23 -21.65
N GLY A 168 2.76 28.13 -20.47
CA GLY A 168 2.04 28.14 -19.20
C GLY A 168 1.03 26.99 -19.11
N ILE A 169 -0.21 27.30 -18.71
CA ILE A 169 -1.29 26.31 -18.55
C ILE A 169 -1.82 25.75 -19.89
N GLU A 170 -1.46 26.35 -21.01
CA GLU A 170 -1.81 25.88 -22.36
C GLU A 170 -0.74 24.96 -22.96
N ALA A 171 0.31 24.62 -22.19
CA ALA A 171 1.35 23.73 -22.62
C ALA A 171 0.78 22.35 -23.00
N SER A 172 1.13 21.89 -24.19
CA SER A 172 0.90 20.50 -24.61
C SER A 172 1.85 19.58 -23.85
N TYR A 173 1.53 18.28 -23.85
CA TYR A 173 2.31 17.28 -23.15
C TYR A 173 2.39 15.97 -23.92
N HIS A 174 3.40 15.17 -23.59
CA HIS A 174 3.64 13.86 -24.19
C HIS A 174 3.95 12.80 -23.14
N ASP A 175 3.74 11.54 -23.52
CA ASP A 175 4.11 10.36 -22.74
C ASP A 175 5.63 10.18 -22.75
N VAL A 176 6.18 9.78 -21.61
CA VAL A 176 7.60 9.55 -21.40
C VAL A 176 7.86 8.05 -21.19
N MET A 177 8.94 7.55 -21.79
CA MET A 177 9.39 6.17 -21.63
C MET A 177 9.88 5.91 -20.21
N TYR A 178 9.67 4.69 -19.72
CA TYR A 178 10.09 4.28 -18.38
C TYR A 178 10.60 2.85 -18.35
N GLU A 179 11.35 2.54 -17.30
CA GLU A 179 11.78 1.19 -16.91
C GLU A 179 11.47 0.99 -15.43
N ILE A 180 10.85 -0.14 -15.08
CA ILE A 180 10.61 -0.51 -13.68
C ILE A 180 11.58 -1.64 -13.32
N GLN A 181 12.47 -1.36 -12.38
CA GLN A 181 13.49 -2.29 -11.94
C GLN A 181 12.95 -3.28 -10.89
N GLY A 182 13.63 -4.41 -10.72
CA GLY A 182 13.27 -5.43 -9.71
C GLY A 182 12.22 -6.45 -10.17
N TYR A 183 11.99 -6.53 -11.47
CA TYR A 183 11.15 -7.54 -12.12
C TYR A 183 11.86 -8.11 -13.34
N GLU A 184 11.64 -9.40 -13.63
CA GLU A 184 12.21 -10.07 -14.80
C GLU A 184 11.60 -9.57 -16.11
N ASN A 185 10.31 -9.24 -16.08
CA ASN A 185 9.56 -8.72 -17.22
C ASN A 185 8.22 -8.11 -16.76
N MET A 186 7.54 -7.42 -17.69
CA MET A 186 6.28 -6.73 -17.41
C MET A 186 5.12 -7.67 -17.04
N GLU A 187 5.11 -8.92 -17.53
CA GLU A 187 4.08 -9.90 -17.14
C GLU A 187 4.24 -10.29 -15.67
N GLN A 188 5.47 -10.59 -15.25
CA GLN A 188 5.80 -10.88 -13.86
C GLN A 188 5.46 -9.68 -12.97
N LEU A 189 5.78 -8.47 -13.41
CA LEU A 189 5.43 -7.23 -12.73
C LEU A 189 3.92 -7.15 -12.49
N VAL A 190 3.10 -7.19 -13.54
CA VAL A 190 1.64 -7.06 -13.40
C VAL A 190 1.07 -8.14 -12.49
N LYS A 191 1.50 -9.41 -12.66
CA LYS A 191 1.01 -10.52 -11.83
C LYS A 191 1.38 -10.36 -10.35
N GLN A 192 2.61 -9.93 -10.04
CA GLN A 192 3.03 -9.68 -8.67
C GLN A 192 2.29 -8.48 -8.08
N THR A 193 2.13 -7.39 -8.84
CA THR A 193 1.46 -6.20 -8.37
C THR A 193 -0.04 -6.43 -8.14
N GLN A 194 -0.72 -7.19 -9.00
CA GLN A 194 -2.12 -7.56 -8.77
C GLN A 194 -2.31 -8.39 -7.50
N LYS A 195 -1.34 -9.25 -7.14
CA LYS A 195 -1.36 -9.95 -5.83
C LYS A 195 -1.14 -8.97 -4.68
N PHE A 196 -0.19 -8.05 -4.83
CA PHE A 196 0.07 -7.01 -3.84
C PHE A 196 -1.16 -6.10 -3.62
N ILE A 197 -1.91 -5.77 -4.67
CA ILE A 197 -3.18 -5.04 -4.58
C ILE A 197 -4.20 -5.78 -3.71
N ILE A 198 -4.25 -7.11 -3.77
CA ILE A 198 -5.13 -7.91 -2.91
C ILE A 198 -4.71 -7.74 -1.44
N ASP A 199 -3.41 -7.72 -1.17
CA ASP A 199 -2.89 -7.49 0.17
C ASP A 199 -3.23 -6.08 0.68
N VAL A 200 -2.97 -5.04 -0.13
CA VAL A 200 -3.36 -3.66 0.18
C VAL A 200 -4.87 -3.56 0.44
N THR A 201 -5.70 -4.15 -0.43
CA THR A 201 -7.17 -4.14 -0.32
C THR A 201 -7.66 -4.73 1.01
N ASN A 202 -6.99 -5.79 1.47
CA ASN A 202 -7.43 -6.57 2.63
C ASN A 202 -6.82 -6.07 3.95
N TYR A 203 -5.60 -5.51 3.90
CA TYR A 203 -4.79 -5.24 5.08
C TYR A 203 -4.34 -3.78 5.20
N PHE A 204 -4.61 -2.89 4.24
CA PHE A 204 -4.27 -1.47 4.35
C PHE A 204 -5.53 -0.58 4.42
N PRO A 205 -6.05 -0.30 5.63
CA PRO A 205 -7.24 0.51 5.78
C PRO A 205 -6.95 1.99 5.48
N LYS A 206 -7.88 2.68 4.81
CA LYS A 206 -7.80 4.14 4.63
C LYS A 206 -7.99 4.90 5.94
N ASP A 207 -9.01 4.54 6.73
CA ASP A 207 -9.38 5.22 7.98
C ASP A 207 -9.31 4.30 9.19
N ASN A 208 -9.24 4.90 10.39
CA ASN A 208 -9.28 4.18 11.68
C ASN A 208 -8.27 3.03 11.75
N ILE A 209 -7.04 3.28 11.26
CA ILE A 209 -6.01 2.25 11.07
C ILE A 209 -5.75 1.48 12.37
N TYR A 210 -5.53 2.23 13.46
CA TYR A 210 -5.28 1.66 14.78
C TYR A 210 -6.40 0.73 15.23
N GLN A 211 -7.65 1.21 15.22
CA GLN A 211 -8.81 0.45 15.69
C GLN A 211 -9.00 -0.82 14.86
N ARG A 212 -8.88 -0.74 13.53
CA ARG A 212 -9.04 -1.89 12.64
C ARG A 212 -7.97 -2.96 12.89
N TYR A 213 -6.71 -2.57 13.06
CA TYR A 213 -5.66 -3.54 13.38
C TYR A 213 -5.81 -4.11 14.78
N GLN A 214 -6.24 -3.29 15.75
CA GLN A 214 -6.57 -3.76 17.08
C GLN A 214 -7.67 -4.84 17.05
N GLU A 215 -8.74 -4.64 16.28
CA GLU A 215 -9.81 -5.63 16.09
C GLU A 215 -9.30 -6.92 15.45
N ILE A 216 -8.49 -6.83 14.39
CA ILE A 216 -7.91 -7.99 13.70
C ILE A 216 -7.05 -8.82 14.65
N ILE A 217 -6.18 -8.16 15.42
CA ILE A 217 -5.23 -8.81 16.31
C ILE A 217 -5.94 -9.38 17.54
N ASN A 218 -6.85 -8.62 18.16
CA ASN A 218 -7.65 -9.11 19.27
C ASN A 218 -8.48 -10.33 18.87
N LYS A 219 -9.12 -10.31 17.69
CA LYS A 219 -9.85 -11.46 17.18
C LYS A 219 -8.94 -12.68 16.99
N ALA A 220 -7.73 -12.49 16.47
CA ALA A 220 -6.77 -13.57 16.31
C ALA A 220 -6.33 -14.16 17.66
N ILE A 221 -6.06 -13.30 18.66
CA ILE A 221 -5.72 -13.73 20.02
C ILE A 221 -6.88 -14.51 20.65
N THR A 222 -8.11 -13.99 20.58
CA THR A 222 -9.30 -14.67 21.13
C THR A 222 -9.53 -16.04 20.49
N GLU A 223 -9.39 -16.15 19.17
CA GLU A 223 -9.48 -17.44 18.46
C GLU A 223 -8.36 -18.40 18.87
N LEU A 224 -7.14 -17.92 19.10
CA LEU A 224 -6.02 -18.72 19.61
C LEU A 224 -6.33 -19.26 21.01
N HIS A 225 -6.79 -18.40 21.92
CA HIS A 225 -7.18 -18.77 23.28
C HIS A 225 -8.30 -19.82 23.26
N SER A 226 -9.34 -19.62 22.46
CA SER A 226 -10.43 -20.58 22.32
C SER A 226 -9.95 -21.97 21.87
N LYS A 227 -8.97 -22.03 20.94
CA LYS A 227 -8.38 -23.31 20.52
C LYS A 227 -7.58 -24.00 21.64
N LEU A 228 -6.85 -23.23 22.44
CA LEU A 228 -6.10 -23.75 23.58
C LEU A 228 -7.04 -24.28 24.67
N GLU A 229 -8.06 -23.51 25.04
CA GLU A 229 -9.08 -23.91 26.02
C GLU A 229 -9.90 -25.12 25.56
N GLY A 230 -10.25 -25.15 24.27
CA GLY A 230 -10.93 -26.29 23.66
C GLY A 230 -10.08 -27.56 23.68
N THR A 231 -8.77 -27.43 23.44
CA THR A 231 -7.82 -28.54 23.55
C THR A 231 -7.78 -29.08 24.98
N GLU A 232 -7.61 -28.19 25.96
CA GLU A 232 -7.55 -28.59 27.36
C GLU A 232 -8.85 -29.25 27.85
N SER A 233 -10.01 -28.70 27.46
CA SER A 233 -11.32 -29.25 27.79
C SER A 233 -11.52 -30.64 27.18
N TYR A 234 -11.02 -30.85 25.96
CA TYR A 234 -11.11 -32.15 25.29
C TYR A 234 -10.23 -33.19 25.97
N LEU A 235 -8.97 -32.85 26.30
CA LEU A 235 -8.07 -33.74 27.04
C LEU A 235 -8.64 -34.14 28.40
N LYS A 236 -9.17 -33.17 29.16
CA LYS A 236 -9.83 -33.42 30.44
C LYS A 236 -11.00 -34.41 30.30
N THR A 237 -11.81 -34.25 29.25
CA THR A 237 -12.95 -35.14 28.98
C THR A 237 -12.50 -36.57 28.67
N LEU A 238 -11.40 -36.75 27.93
CA LEU A 238 -10.85 -38.08 27.63
C LEU A 238 -10.40 -38.79 28.92
N VAL A 239 -9.69 -38.09 29.80
CA VAL A 239 -9.28 -38.64 31.10
C VAL A 239 -10.49 -39.03 31.95
N GLN A 240 -11.52 -38.17 32.02
CA GLN A 240 -12.74 -38.44 32.77
C GLN A 240 -13.54 -39.65 32.25
N LYS A 241 -13.47 -39.93 30.95
CA LYS A 241 -14.11 -41.08 30.31
C LYS A 241 -13.30 -42.39 30.40
N GLY A 242 -12.13 -42.36 31.03
CA GLY A 242 -11.21 -43.52 31.07
C GLY A 242 -10.44 -43.73 29.76
N GLU A 243 -10.48 -42.77 28.84
CA GLU A 243 -9.80 -42.80 27.54
C GLU A 243 -8.44 -42.06 27.57
N GLY A 244 -7.81 -42.00 28.74
CA GLY A 244 -6.55 -41.26 28.95
C GLY A 244 -5.41 -41.69 28.02
N HIS A 245 -5.37 -42.94 27.57
CA HIS A 245 -4.37 -43.43 26.61
C HIS A 245 -4.37 -42.66 25.27
N ARG A 246 -5.47 -41.95 24.93
CA ARG A 246 -5.60 -41.16 23.70
C ARG A 246 -5.10 -39.72 23.85
N THR A 247 -4.84 -39.23 25.06
CA THR A 247 -4.51 -37.81 25.31
C THR A 247 -3.27 -37.37 24.56
N THR A 248 -2.24 -38.22 24.51
CA THR A 248 -0.99 -37.92 23.78
C THR A 248 -1.23 -37.70 22.29
N GLU A 249 -1.91 -38.63 21.62
CA GLU A 249 -2.20 -38.53 20.18
C GLU A 249 -3.08 -37.30 19.88
N VAL A 250 -4.13 -37.10 20.69
CA VAL A 250 -5.04 -35.97 20.54
C VAL A 250 -4.32 -34.64 20.72
N LEU A 251 -3.48 -34.50 21.75
CA LEU A 251 -2.70 -33.29 21.99
C LEU A 251 -1.76 -32.99 20.81
N GLN A 252 -1.06 -33.99 20.27
CA GLN A 252 -0.19 -33.79 19.10
C GLN A 252 -0.95 -33.29 17.88
N ASN A 253 -2.15 -33.84 17.63
CA ASN A 253 -3.01 -33.38 16.55
C ASN A 253 -3.49 -31.93 16.77
N GLN A 254 -3.93 -31.58 17.97
CA GLN A 254 -4.33 -30.22 18.30
C GLN A 254 -3.17 -29.22 18.19
N ILE A 255 -1.96 -29.57 18.65
CA ILE A 255 -0.76 -28.74 18.49
C ILE A 255 -0.50 -28.43 17.01
N LYS A 256 -0.62 -29.42 16.13
CA LYS A 256 -0.42 -29.23 14.68
C LYS A 256 -1.43 -28.23 14.11
N ASP A 257 -2.69 -28.34 14.50
CA ASP A 257 -3.74 -27.43 14.02
C ASP A 257 -3.59 -26.01 14.58
N ILE A 258 -3.20 -25.86 15.85
CA ILE A 258 -2.89 -24.56 16.45
C ILE A 258 -1.67 -23.92 15.77
N ARG A 259 -0.60 -24.69 15.54
CA ARG A 259 0.59 -24.18 14.82
C ARG A 259 0.26 -23.76 13.39
N ARG A 260 -0.59 -24.50 12.68
CA ARG A 260 -1.09 -24.11 11.35
C ARG A 260 -1.84 -22.77 11.42
N TYR A 261 -2.72 -22.61 12.41
CA TYR A 261 -3.44 -21.36 12.62
C TYR A 261 -2.49 -20.19 12.89
N VAL A 262 -1.51 -20.36 13.79
CA VAL A 262 -0.51 -19.33 14.11
C VAL A 262 0.29 -18.94 12.88
N ALA A 263 0.77 -19.91 12.09
CA ALA A 263 1.51 -19.64 10.86
C ALA A 263 0.66 -18.84 9.84
N GLN A 264 -0.62 -19.17 9.69
CA GLN A 264 -1.53 -18.42 8.82
C GLN A 264 -1.72 -16.98 9.29
N LYS A 265 -1.89 -16.76 10.60
CA LYS A 265 -2.01 -15.41 11.16
C LYS A 265 -0.71 -14.64 11.06
N TYR A 266 0.43 -15.26 11.31
CA TYR A 266 1.74 -14.64 11.14
C TYR A 266 1.90 -14.03 9.74
N VAL A 267 1.62 -14.79 8.68
CA VAL A 267 1.67 -14.28 7.30
C VAL A 267 0.75 -13.06 7.08
N ALA A 268 -0.44 -13.04 7.69
CA ALA A 268 -1.36 -11.92 7.58
C ALA A 268 -0.87 -10.68 8.35
N LEU A 269 -0.24 -10.86 9.51
CA LEU A 269 0.28 -9.78 10.34
C LEU A 269 1.58 -9.20 9.79
N GLU A 270 2.44 -10.00 9.15
CA GLU A 270 3.61 -9.49 8.44
C GLU A 270 3.21 -8.57 7.27
N LYS A 271 2.12 -8.89 6.55
CA LYS A 271 1.58 -7.96 5.55
C LYS A 271 1.20 -6.61 6.15
N ILE A 272 0.62 -6.60 7.35
CA ILE A 272 0.31 -5.35 8.05
C ILE A 272 1.60 -4.57 8.35
N ARG A 273 2.66 -5.24 8.81
CA ARG A 273 3.97 -4.61 9.06
C ARG A 273 4.53 -3.98 7.80
N ASP A 274 4.57 -4.73 6.70
CA ASP A 274 5.10 -4.26 5.41
C ASP A 274 4.32 -3.06 4.88
N LEU A 275 2.98 -3.07 5.03
CA LEU A 275 2.12 -2.00 4.52
C LEU A 275 2.33 -0.65 5.24
N MET A 276 2.90 -0.64 6.44
CA MET A 276 3.20 0.60 7.17
C MET A 276 4.27 1.46 6.49
N GLU A 277 5.09 0.88 5.61
CA GLU A 277 6.09 1.63 4.85
C GLU A 277 5.45 2.62 3.86
N TYR A 278 4.22 2.31 3.42
CA TYR A 278 3.47 3.05 2.39
C TYR A 278 2.46 4.06 2.97
N LEU A 279 2.47 4.29 4.28
CA LEU A 279 1.74 5.39 4.91
C LEU A 279 2.20 6.73 4.33
N GLU A 280 1.28 7.71 4.32
CA GLU A 280 1.68 9.10 4.12
C GLU A 280 2.69 9.49 5.20
N TYR A 281 3.66 10.31 4.83
CA TYR A 281 4.77 10.61 5.74
C TYR A 281 4.29 11.15 7.09
N LYS A 282 3.32 12.08 7.07
CA LYS A 282 2.65 12.66 8.26
C LYS A 282 1.91 11.66 9.15
N GLU A 283 1.57 10.48 8.64
CA GLU A 283 0.88 9.44 9.41
C GLU A 283 1.86 8.59 10.21
N LYS A 284 3.12 8.48 9.76
CA LYS A 284 4.07 7.46 10.25
C LYS A 284 4.33 7.58 11.74
N ASP A 285 4.62 8.78 12.23
CA ASP A 285 4.95 9.00 13.64
C ASP A 285 3.76 8.75 14.58
N ARG A 286 2.54 8.97 14.09
CA ARG A 286 1.30 8.77 14.85
C ARG A 286 0.85 7.31 14.83
N ILE A 287 1.04 6.61 13.71
CA ILE A 287 0.43 5.30 13.49
C ILE A 287 1.41 4.16 13.81
N ILE A 288 2.65 4.24 13.35
CA ILE A 288 3.60 3.13 13.45
C ILE A 288 3.85 2.68 14.90
N PRO A 289 4.10 3.56 15.87
CA PRO A 289 4.34 3.13 17.26
C PRO A 289 3.14 2.36 17.85
N ASN A 290 1.93 2.87 17.61
CA ASN A 290 0.70 2.28 18.11
C ASN A 290 0.42 0.91 17.46
N VAL A 291 0.63 0.80 16.14
CA VAL A 291 0.48 -0.48 15.43
C VAL A 291 1.52 -1.50 15.87
N LYS A 292 2.78 -1.08 16.10
CA LYS A 292 3.83 -1.94 16.66
C LYS A 292 3.44 -2.48 18.02
N GLU A 293 2.89 -1.65 18.91
CA GLU A 293 2.42 -2.11 20.22
C GLU A 293 1.36 -3.20 20.09
N ILE A 294 0.37 -3.03 19.21
CA ILE A 294 -0.68 -4.04 19.02
C ILE A 294 -0.10 -5.34 18.47
N LEU A 295 0.79 -5.26 17.47
CA LEU A 295 1.42 -6.44 16.88
C LEU A 295 2.26 -7.22 17.90
N ASN A 296 2.96 -6.51 18.79
CA ASN A 296 3.74 -7.15 19.85
C ASN A 296 2.88 -7.99 20.82
N LYS A 297 1.58 -7.66 21.00
CA LYS A 297 0.67 -8.47 21.81
C LYS A 297 0.47 -9.87 21.23
N TRP A 298 0.41 -9.98 19.90
CA TRP A 298 0.34 -11.28 19.22
C TRP A 298 1.66 -12.06 19.38
N ASP A 299 2.80 -11.38 19.20
CA ASP A 299 4.11 -12.00 19.34
C ASP A 299 4.32 -12.53 20.78
N GLU A 300 3.89 -11.78 21.78
CA GLU A 300 3.95 -12.18 23.18
C GLU A 300 3.09 -13.42 23.44
N GLU A 301 1.84 -13.45 22.97
CA GLU A 301 0.95 -14.60 23.18
C GLU A 301 1.46 -15.87 22.48
N THR A 302 2.01 -15.72 21.27
CA THR A 302 2.53 -16.87 20.52
C THR A 302 3.86 -17.39 21.07
N SER A 303 4.69 -16.53 21.66
CA SER A 303 5.95 -16.92 22.31
C SER A 303 5.76 -17.91 23.48
N LYS A 304 4.59 -17.87 24.13
CA LYS A 304 4.25 -18.70 25.30
C LYS A 304 3.73 -20.10 24.92
N LEU A 305 3.48 -20.37 23.63
CA LEU A 305 2.77 -21.58 23.20
C LEU A 305 3.50 -22.87 23.52
N ASP A 306 4.81 -22.94 23.28
CA ASP A 306 5.58 -24.17 23.54
C ASP A 306 5.59 -24.52 25.03
N THR A 307 5.60 -23.51 25.92
CA THR A 307 5.45 -23.71 27.37
C THR A 307 4.07 -24.27 27.68
N ARG A 308 2.99 -23.66 27.16
CA ARG A 308 1.61 -24.14 27.39
C ARG A 308 1.41 -25.58 26.88
N PHE A 309 1.98 -25.94 25.74
CA PHE A 309 1.89 -27.31 25.23
C PHE A 309 2.61 -28.32 26.12
N LYS A 310 3.77 -27.97 26.68
CA LYS A 310 4.48 -28.81 27.66
C LYS A 310 3.68 -28.98 28.94
N GLU A 311 3.05 -27.91 29.43
CA GLU A 311 2.19 -27.95 30.62
C GLU A 311 0.97 -28.86 30.39
N MET A 312 0.32 -28.77 29.24
CA MET A 312 -0.78 -29.67 28.87
C MET A 312 -0.34 -31.13 28.81
N ALA A 313 0.84 -31.40 28.20
CA ALA A 313 1.38 -32.75 28.10
C ALA A 313 1.80 -33.35 29.46
N ALA A 314 2.20 -32.51 30.42
CA ALA A 314 2.52 -32.96 31.78
C ALA A 314 1.26 -33.21 32.62
N LYS A 315 0.14 -32.58 32.27
CA LYS A 315 -1.10 -32.58 33.06
C LYS A 315 -2.07 -33.73 32.69
N TYR A 316 -2.10 -34.17 31.44
CA TYR A 316 -3.05 -35.15 30.89
C TYR A 316 -2.35 -36.30 30.16
#